data_AF-A0AAV5MAU5-F1
#
_entry.id   AF-A0AAV5MAU5-F1
#
_cell.length_a   1.000
_cell.length_b   1.000
_cell.length_c   1.000
_cell.angle_alpha   90.00
_cell.angle_beta   90.00
_cell.angle_gamma   90.00
#
_symmetry.space_group_name_H-M   'P 1'
#
loop_
_entity.id
_entity.type
_entity.pdbx_description
1 polymer ?
#
loop_
_entity_poly.entity_id
_entity_poly.type
_entity_poly.pdbx_seq_one_letter_code
_entity_poly.pdbx_strand_id
1 'polypeptide(L)' 'MALGKELGCLFVECSAKTRENVERCFEELALKIMEVPSLLEEGSNIKRNILKQKPENQPPQSGGCCS' A
#
# COMPACT_ATOMS: atom_id res chain seq x y z
N MET A 1 4.62 15.79 11.21
CA MET A 1 4.40 16.04 9.76
C MET A 1 5.60 16.64 9.01
N ALA A 2 6.72 16.99 9.65
CA ALA A 2 7.83 17.69 8.98
C ALA A 2 8.54 16.86 7.88
N LEU A 3 8.90 15.60 8.17
CA LEU A 3 9.64 14.74 7.23
C LEU A 3 8.83 14.41 5.97
N GLY A 4 7.54 14.07 6.10
CA GLY A 4 6.68 13.78 4.95
C GLY A 4 6.60 14.98 4.01
N LYS A 5 6.47 16.19 4.55
CA LYS A 5 6.49 17.42 3.77
C LYS A 5 7.83 17.66 3.07
N GLU A 6 8.94 17.39 3.76
CA GLU A 6 10.29 17.51 3.19
C GLU A 6 10.52 16.55 2.01
N LEU A 7 9.98 15.34 2.09
CA LEU A 7 10.08 14.32 1.04
C LEU A 7 8.97 14.41 -0.03
N GLY A 8 8.06 15.39 0.08
CA GLY A 8 6.92 15.52 -0.83
C GLY A 8 5.86 14.43 -0.70
N CYS A 9 5.80 13.74 0.44
CA CYS A 9 4.82 12.72 0.74
C CYS A 9 3.57 13.30 1.42
N LEU A 10 2.41 12.71 1.11
CA LEU A 10 1.21 12.86 1.93
C LEU A 10 1.39 12.04 3.21
N PHE A 11 0.97 12.61 4.35
CA PHE A 11 1.03 11.93 5.64
C PHE A 11 -0.29 12.15 6.39
N VAL A 12 -0.92 11.05 6.79
CA VAL A 12 -2.18 11.02 7.53
C VAL A 12 -2.01 10.10 8.73
N GLU A 13 -2.34 10.59 9.93
CA GLU A 13 -2.40 9.74 11.12
C GLU A 13 -3.71 8.94 11.08
N CYS A 14 -3.61 7.61 11.14
CA CYS A 14 -4.76 6.71 11.10
C CYS A 14 -4.62 5.55 12.09
N SER A 15 -5.74 4.95 12.47
CA SER A 15 -5.78 3.78 13.35
C SER A 15 -6.57 2.67 12.68
N ALA A 16 -5.88 1.59 12.30
CA ALA A 16 -6.54 0.40 11.74
C ALA A 16 -7.50 -0.24 12.76
N LYS A 17 -7.20 -0.13 14.06
CA LYS A 17 -8.01 -0.71 15.14
C LYS A 17 -9.35 0.00 15.32
N THR A 18 -9.35 1.34 15.29
CA THR A 18 -10.57 2.16 15.48
C THR A 18 -11.18 2.61 14.16
N ARG A 19 -10.51 2.27 13.04
CA ARG A 19 -10.85 2.69 11.67
C ARG A 19 -10.74 4.20 11.43
N GLU A 20 -10.18 4.94 12.39
CA GLU A 20 -9.97 6.38 12.26
C GLU A 20 -9.06 6.70 11.09
N ASN A 21 -9.53 7.59 10.20
CA ASN A 21 -8.84 8.08 9.01
C ASN A 21 -8.42 7.03 7.98
N VAL A 22 -8.79 5.76 8.13
CA VAL A 22 -8.43 4.70 7.17
C VAL A 22 -9.00 5.01 5.79
N GLU A 23 -10.28 5.37 5.71
CA GLU A 23 -10.93 5.70 4.44
C GLU A 23 -10.32 6.96 3.81
N ARG A 24 -10.09 7.99 4.62
CA ARG A 24 -9.43 9.22 4.20
C ARG A 24 -8.04 9.00 3.61
N CYS A 25 -7.24 8.08 4.14
CA CYS A 25 -5.93 7.74 3.58
C CYS A 25 -6.04 7.28 2.11
N PHE A 26 -7.05 6.46 1.80
CA PHE A 26 -7.28 5.98 0.43
C PHE A 26 -7.91 7.04 -0.46
N GLU A 27 -8.83 7.86 0.07
CA GLU A 27 -9.43 8.97 -0.67
C GLU A 27 -8.37 9.98 -1.13
N GLU A 28 -7.51 10.45 -0.20
CA GLU A 28 -6.45 11.41 -0.54
C GLU A 28 -5.44 10.83 -1.53
N LEU A 29 -5.11 9.54 -1.40
CA LEU A 29 -4.25 8.85 -2.35
C LEU A 29 -4.90 8.74 -3.74
N ALA A 30 -6.17 8.31 -3.81
CA ALA A 30 -6.88 8.13 -5.07
C ALA A 30 -7.02 9.46 -5.82
N LEU A 31 -7.37 10.53 -5.11
CA LEU A 31 -7.43 11.89 -5.67
C LEU A 31 -6.08 12.29 -6.26
N LYS A 32 -4.97 12.09 -5.53
CA LYS A 32 -3.64 12.48 -6.00
C LYS A 32 -3.20 11.70 -7.24
N ILE A 33 -3.58 10.42 -7.35
CA ILE A 33 -3.31 9.61 -8.54
C ILE A 33 -4.11 10.13 -9.74
N MET A 34 -5.38 10.48 -9.56
CA MET A 34 -6.23 11.01 -10.65
C MET A 34 -5.77 12.40 -11.12
N GLU A 35 -5.19 13.22 -10.25
CA GLU A 35 -4.61 14.52 -10.60
C GLU A 35 -3.34 14.43 -11.46
N VAL A 36 -2.69 13.27 -11.54
CA VAL A 36 -1.43 13.08 -12.26
C VAL A 36 -1.64 11.99 -13.33
N PRO A 37 -2.15 12.35 -14.52
CA PRO A 37 -2.57 11.39 -15.54
C PRO A 37 -1.48 10.40 -15.99
N SER A 38 -0.21 10.81 -15.95
CA SER A 38 0.93 9.97 -16.32
C SER A 38 1.08 8.71 -15.44
N LEU A 39 0.63 8.77 -14.17
CA LEU A 39 0.71 7.63 -13.25
C LEU A 39 -0.27 6.51 -13.63
N LEU A 40 -1.37 6.84 -14.32
CA LEU A 40 -2.33 5.85 -14.81
C LEU A 40 -1.79 5.08 -16.03
N GLU A 41 -0.99 5.73 -16.87
CA GLU A 41 -0.42 5.14 -18.07
C GLU A 41 0.71 4.14 -17.74
N GLU A 42 1.56 4.44 -16.75
CA GLU A 42 2.68 3.56 -16.35
C GLU A 42 2.24 2.30 -15.58
N GLY A 43 1.14 2.36 -14.82
CA GLY A 43 0.64 1.23 -14.01
C GLY A 43 0.21 0.00 -14.82
N SER A 44 -0.03 0.16 -16.13
CA SER A 44 -0.50 -0.91 -17.01
C SER A 44 0.59 -1.91 -17.42
N ASN A 45 1.88 -1.62 -17.16
CA ASN A 45 3.01 -2.50 -17.52
C ASN A 45 3.47 -3.44 -16.39
N ILE A 46 2.81 -3.44 -15.22
CA ILE A 46 3.13 -4.38 -14.14
C ILE A 46 2.69 -5.78 -14.57
N LYS A 47 3.67 -6.59 -14.99
CA LYS A 47 3.48 -7.97 -15.43
C LYS A 47 2.72 -8.78 -14.38
N ARG A 48 1.50 -9.21 -14.73
CA ARG A 48 0.63 -10.12 -13.97
C ARG A 48 1.31 -11.46 -13.70
N ASN A 49 2.16 -11.55 -12.68
CA ASN A 49 2.77 -12.82 -12.28
C ASN A 49 2.53 -13.21 -10.81
N ILE A 50 1.54 -12.60 -10.16
CA ILE A 50 1.30 -12.74 -8.72
C ILE A 50 0.63 -14.08 -8.34
N LEU A 51 0.12 -14.87 -9.29
CA LEU A 51 -0.56 -16.14 -8.98
C LEU A 51 0.10 -17.32 -9.67
N LYS A 52 1.34 -17.65 -9.30
CA LYS A 52 1.74 -19.06 -9.28
C LYS A 52 1.27 -19.63 -7.93
N GLN A 53 0.07 -20.20 -7.89
CA GLN A 53 -0.36 -21.03 -6.77
C GLN A 53 0.68 -22.13 -6.58
N LYS A 54 1.43 -22.07 -5.48
CA LYS A 54 2.31 -23.16 -5.06
C LYS A 54 1.41 -24.28 -4.52
N PRO A 55 1.50 -25.52 -5.03
CA PRO A 55 0.73 -26.62 -4.49
C PRO A 55 1.09 -26.85 -3.02
N GLU A 56 0.05 -26.99 -2.22
CA GLU A 56 0.05 -27.18 -0.77
C GLU A 56 0.76 -28.46 -0.34
N ASN A 57 1.73 -28.37 0.57
CA ASN A 57 2.17 -29.51 1.39
C ASN A 57 2.88 -29.09 2.72
N GLN A 58 2.09 -29.07 3.81
CA GLN A 58 2.41 -29.35 5.25
C GLN A 58 3.43 -28.46 6.05
N PRO A 59 3.53 -28.58 7.41
CA PRO A 59 2.83 -27.82 8.48
C PRO A 59 3.82 -26.91 9.30
N PRO A 60 3.43 -26.25 10.43
CA PRO A 60 3.95 -24.93 10.79
C PRO A 60 5.32 -24.96 11.47
N GLN A 61 6.25 -24.13 10.97
CA GLN A 61 7.48 -23.80 11.67
C GLN A 61 7.27 -22.46 12.38
N SER A 62 7.08 -22.57 13.69
CA SER A 62 7.14 -21.47 14.65
C SER A 62 8.43 -20.67 14.48
N GLY A 63 8.32 -19.34 14.38
CA GLY A 63 9.41 -18.41 14.71
C GLY A 63 9.78 -17.46 13.59
N GLY A 64 9.37 -16.19 13.74
CA GLY A 64 9.88 -15.09 12.92
C GLY A 64 9.09 -13.82 13.11
N CYS A 65 9.25 -13.15 14.26
CA CYS A 65 8.91 -11.73 14.38
C CYS A 65 10.12 -10.94 13.87
N CYS A 66 9.89 -9.97 13.00
CA CYS A 66 10.92 -9.14 12.39
C CYS A 66 11.60 -8.24 13.44
N SER A 67 12.93 -8.11 13.34
CA SER A 67 13.68 -6.97 13.89
C SER A 67 13.65 -5.80 12.92
#